data_AF-A0AAJ5T2V4-F1
#
_entry.id   AF-A0AAJ5T2V4-F1
#
_cell.length_a   1.000
_cell.length_b   1.000
_cell.length_c   1.000
_cell.angle_alpha   90.00
_cell.angle_beta   90.00
_cell.angle_gamma   90.00
#
_symmetry.space_group_name_H-M   'P 1'
#
loop_
_entity.id
_entity.type
_entity.pdbx_description
1 polymer ?
#
loop_
_entity_poly.entity_id
_entity_poly.type
_entity_poly.pdbx_seq_one_letter_code
_entity_poly.pdbx_strand_id
1 'polypeptide(L)'
;MNDHDKREFMNELNLAFEAARQPLPSPQVLRLFFDRLAPYPLRMVLTAIGRHIDASEFAPTPASILKHLPKMSDGRPEPDEAWAIAIRSADERETVVWTQEIAEAWAIASPVFDGDEIGARMAFKAAYARIVDRNRGVNLPPQWVVSQGFDAQRRIEVVEQAVRAGRLQLAHAQAVVPLLTSESDPAPTVDVEANLARLKAMVAGIGSAQARASLEKSARAREAAEGLAEAKRAAVDRVAGLIDAAADHGVRPSLAQWRFCCMCEKQGFREQATCSINGADFCEDHRPAPKAPRRAGANRGEVRA
;
A
#
# COMPACT_ATOMS: atom_id res chain seq x y z
N MET A 1 -1.55 -31.79 -12.42
CA MET A 1 -1.37 -32.41 -13.75
C MET A 1 -0.43 -33.59 -13.61
N ASN A 2 -0.85 -34.78 -14.05
CA ASN A 2 -0.09 -36.02 -13.92
C ASN A 2 0.77 -36.31 -15.16
N ASP A 3 1.65 -37.31 -15.11
CA ASP A 3 2.49 -37.68 -16.26
C ASP A 3 1.68 -38.12 -17.49
N HIS A 4 0.47 -38.64 -17.29
CA HIS A 4 -0.45 -39.00 -18.37
C HIS A 4 -0.99 -37.77 -19.12
N ASP A 5 -1.09 -36.63 -18.43
CA ASP A 5 -1.63 -35.37 -18.96
C ASP A 5 -0.63 -34.64 -19.87
N LYS A 6 0.65 -35.05 -19.85
CA LYS A 6 1.74 -34.41 -20.61
C LYS A 6 1.43 -34.31 -22.09
N ARG A 7 0.82 -35.34 -22.68
CA ARG A 7 0.58 -35.40 -24.13
C ARG A 7 -0.44 -34.35 -24.57
N GLU A 8 -1.55 -34.26 -23.83
CA GLU A 8 -2.62 -33.31 -24.12
C GLU A 8 -2.17 -31.86 -23.88
N PHE A 9 -1.46 -31.63 -22.78
CA PHE A 9 -0.83 -30.33 -22.51
C PHE A 9 0.13 -29.90 -23.63
N MET A 10 1.01 -30.81 -24.09
CA MET A 10 1.97 -30.51 -25.14
C MET A 10 1.30 -30.22 -26.49
N ASN A 11 0.21 -30.90 -26.81
CA ASN A 11 -0.56 -30.64 -28.04
C ASN A 11 -1.13 -29.22 -28.04
N GLU A 12 -1.78 -28.83 -26.94
CA GLU A 12 -2.39 -27.49 -26.80
C GLU A 12 -1.34 -26.39 -26.74
N LEU A 13 -0.22 -26.62 -26.06
CA LEU A 13 0.90 -25.68 -26.05
C LEU A 13 1.50 -25.52 -27.46
N ASN A 14 1.66 -26.61 -28.21
CA ASN A 14 2.17 -26.55 -29.58
C ASN A 14 1.24 -25.72 -30.49
N LEU A 15 -0.08 -25.95 -30.40
CA LEU A 15 -1.09 -25.16 -31.10
C LEU A 15 -0.98 -23.66 -30.79
N ALA A 16 -0.77 -23.31 -29.51
CA ALA A 16 -0.61 -21.92 -29.10
C ALA A 16 0.65 -21.25 -29.69
N PHE A 17 1.76 -21.99 -29.77
CA PHE A 17 3.01 -21.50 -30.37
C PHE A 17 2.90 -21.38 -31.90
N GLU A 18 2.26 -22.35 -32.55
CA GLU A 18 1.96 -22.30 -33.99
C GLU A 18 1.05 -21.11 -34.33
N ALA A 19 0.00 -20.87 -33.54
CA ALA A 19 -0.88 -19.70 -33.71
C ALA A 19 -0.11 -18.38 -33.59
N ALA A 20 0.89 -18.32 -32.70
CA ALA A 20 1.80 -17.18 -32.55
C ALA A 20 2.94 -17.15 -33.60
N ARG A 21 2.95 -18.07 -34.57
CA ARG A 21 4.00 -18.21 -35.61
C ARG A 21 5.41 -18.36 -35.01
N GLN A 22 5.52 -19.04 -33.89
CA GLN A 22 6.76 -19.28 -33.16
C GLN A 22 7.04 -20.79 -33.11
N PRO A 23 8.31 -21.23 -33.20
CA PRO A 23 8.64 -22.63 -33.02
C PRO A 23 8.44 -23.04 -31.55
N LEU A 24 8.22 -24.33 -31.33
CA LEU A 24 8.10 -24.88 -29.98
C LEU A 24 9.40 -24.60 -29.19
N PRO A 25 9.30 -24.19 -27.91
CA PRO A 25 10.47 -23.91 -27.08
C PRO A 25 11.38 -25.12 -26.88
N SER A 26 12.61 -24.85 -26.42
CA SER A 26 13.57 -25.91 -26.09
C SER A 26 13.01 -26.85 -25.00
N PRO A 27 13.47 -28.12 -24.96
CA PRO A 27 13.02 -29.08 -23.94
C PRO A 27 13.19 -28.61 -22.50
N GLN A 28 14.18 -27.75 -22.23
CA GLN A 28 14.43 -27.17 -20.90
C GLN A 28 13.33 -26.17 -20.52
N VAL A 29 12.88 -25.35 -21.47
CA VAL A 29 11.77 -24.40 -21.26
C VAL A 29 10.46 -25.17 -21.10
N LEU A 30 10.23 -26.23 -21.89
CA LEU A 30 9.05 -27.08 -21.76
C LEU A 30 8.95 -27.75 -20.37
N ARG A 31 10.08 -28.16 -19.79
CA ARG A 31 10.11 -28.63 -18.38
C ARG A 31 9.69 -27.54 -17.42
N LEU A 32 10.20 -26.30 -17.59
CA LEU A 32 9.78 -25.17 -16.76
C LEU A 32 8.27 -24.90 -16.86
N PHE A 33 7.67 -24.98 -18.05
CA PHE A 33 6.22 -24.88 -18.20
C PHE A 33 5.50 -25.95 -17.38
N PHE A 34 5.92 -27.21 -17.53
CA PHE A 34 5.31 -28.32 -16.81
C PHE A 34 5.44 -28.15 -15.30
N ASP A 35 6.63 -27.85 -14.78
CA ASP A 35 6.90 -27.70 -13.34
C ASP A 35 6.05 -26.59 -12.71
N ARG A 36 5.87 -25.47 -13.43
CA ARG A 36 5.08 -24.33 -12.93
C ARG A 36 3.58 -24.57 -12.98
N LEU A 37 3.10 -25.38 -13.93
CA LEU A 37 1.68 -25.65 -14.17
C LEU A 37 1.21 -26.97 -13.54
N ALA A 38 2.13 -27.85 -13.14
CA ALA A 38 1.85 -29.13 -12.49
C ALA A 38 0.89 -29.05 -11.28
N PRO A 39 0.93 -27.99 -10.43
CA PRO A 39 -0.02 -27.84 -9.33
C PRO A 39 -1.49 -27.69 -9.76
N TYR A 40 -1.75 -27.31 -11.00
CA TYR A 40 -3.09 -27.05 -11.51
C TYR A 40 -3.67 -28.30 -12.21
N PRO A 41 -5.00 -28.48 -12.22
CA PRO A 41 -5.63 -29.55 -12.99
C PRO A 41 -5.58 -29.21 -14.48
N LEU A 42 -5.33 -30.23 -15.33
CA LEU A 42 -5.12 -30.07 -16.77
C LEU A 42 -6.16 -29.17 -17.44
N ARG A 43 -7.45 -29.46 -17.22
CA ARG A 43 -8.57 -28.68 -17.81
C ARG A 43 -8.44 -27.16 -17.62
N MET A 44 -7.95 -26.73 -16.46
CA MET A 44 -7.80 -25.31 -16.14
C MET A 44 -6.62 -24.68 -16.89
N VAL A 45 -5.54 -25.44 -17.03
CA VAL A 45 -4.37 -25.04 -17.83
C VAL A 45 -4.76 -24.88 -19.29
N LEU A 46 -5.53 -25.83 -19.85
CA LEU A 46 -5.99 -25.74 -21.24
C LEU A 46 -6.90 -24.52 -21.46
N THR A 47 -7.85 -24.28 -20.56
CA THR A 47 -8.68 -23.06 -20.62
C THR A 47 -7.84 -21.79 -20.51
N ALA A 48 -6.80 -21.78 -19.67
CA ALA A 48 -5.91 -20.63 -19.52
C ALA A 48 -5.05 -20.38 -20.78
N ILE A 49 -4.61 -21.43 -21.47
CA ILE A 49 -3.92 -21.32 -22.77
C ILE A 49 -4.87 -20.73 -23.82
N GLY A 50 -6.10 -21.26 -23.94
CA GLY A 50 -7.10 -20.72 -24.88
C GLY A 50 -7.38 -19.23 -24.63
N ARG A 51 -7.58 -18.84 -23.37
CA ARG A 51 -7.75 -17.42 -23.00
C ARG A 51 -6.55 -16.54 -23.35
N HIS A 52 -5.32 -17.06 -23.24
CA HIS A 52 -4.13 -16.33 -23.64
C HIS A 52 -4.12 -16.11 -25.17
N ILE A 53 -4.50 -17.12 -25.94
CA ILE A 53 -4.62 -17.02 -27.41
C ILE A 53 -5.66 -15.97 -27.80
N ASP A 54 -6.81 -15.94 -27.12
CA ASP A 54 -7.86 -14.95 -27.38
C ASP A 54 -7.44 -13.51 -27.00
N ALA A 55 -6.59 -13.36 -25.99
CA ALA A 55 -6.23 -12.06 -25.41
C ALA A 55 -4.88 -11.50 -25.84
N SER A 56 -4.02 -12.29 -26.50
CA SER A 56 -2.64 -11.92 -26.79
C SER A 56 -2.16 -12.45 -28.15
N GLU A 57 -1.48 -11.58 -28.90
CA GLU A 57 -0.85 -11.94 -30.18
C GLU A 57 0.50 -12.65 -30.00
N PHE A 58 1.03 -12.72 -28.77
CA PHE A 58 2.35 -13.27 -28.48
C PHE A 58 2.27 -14.73 -28.02
N ALA A 59 3.34 -15.49 -28.29
CA ALA A 59 3.46 -16.84 -27.78
C ALA A 59 3.32 -16.88 -26.24
N PRO A 60 2.60 -17.87 -25.69
CA PRO A 60 2.38 -17.95 -24.26
C PRO A 60 3.71 -18.15 -23.53
N THR A 61 3.86 -17.47 -22.41
CA THR A 61 4.93 -17.70 -21.43
C THR A 61 4.32 -18.41 -20.21
N PRO A 62 5.12 -19.09 -19.36
CA PRO A 62 4.56 -19.68 -18.14
C PRO A 62 3.84 -18.63 -17.28
N ALA A 63 4.41 -17.42 -17.21
CA ALA A 63 3.82 -16.30 -16.49
C ALA A 63 2.50 -15.82 -17.11
N SER A 64 2.37 -15.81 -18.45
CA SER A 64 1.11 -15.37 -19.07
C SER A 64 -0.01 -16.38 -18.87
N ILE A 65 0.27 -17.69 -18.95
CA ILE A 65 -0.71 -18.74 -18.62
C ILE A 65 -1.14 -18.63 -17.15
N LEU A 66 -0.19 -18.44 -16.24
CA LEU A 66 -0.48 -18.28 -14.80
C LEU A 66 -1.39 -17.07 -14.50
N LYS A 67 -1.38 -16.01 -15.33
CA LYS A 67 -2.30 -14.87 -15.17
C LYS A 67 -3.75 -15.23 -15.47
N HIS A 68 -4.00 -16.21 -16.35
CA HIS A 68 -5.35 -16.63 -16.74
C HIS A 68 -5.90 -17.78 -15.91
N LEU A 69 -5.02 -18.48 -15.17
CA LEU A 69 -5.43 -19.43 -14.16
C LEU A 69 -6.08 -18.69 -12.99
N PRO A 70 -7.13 -19.24 -12.36
CA PRO A 70 -7.60 -18.68 -11.11
C PRO A 70 -6.44 -18.74 -10.14
N LYS A 71 -6.22 -17.62 -9.44
CA LYS A 71 -5.28 -17.59 -8.32
C LYS A 71 -5.65 -18.76 -7.43
N MET A 72 -4.70 -19.67 -7.19
CA MET A 72 -4.86 -20.64 -6.12
C MET A 72 -5.15 -19.78 -4.89
N SER A 73 -6.40 -19.79 -4.42
CA SER A 73 -6.71 -19.15 -3.16
C SER A 73 -5.81 -19.85 -2.17
N ASP A 74 -4.87 -19.11 -1.59
CA ASP A 74 -3.96 -19.60 -0.57
C ASP A 74 -4.70 -19.83 0.76
N GLY A 75 -6.04 -19.91 0.73
CA GLY A 75 -6.93 -19.99 1.88
C GLY A 75 -7.14 -18.65 2.58
N ARG A 76 -6.57 -17.55 2.05
CA ARG A 76 -6.68 -16.22 2.65
C ARG A 76 -7.95 -15.50 2.18
N PRO A 77 -8.69 -14.84 3.09
CA PRO A 77 -9.79 -13.96 2.71
C PRO A 77 -9.30 -12.76 1.89
N GLU A 78 -10.14 -12.29 0.97
CA GLU A 78 -9.86 -11.03 0.26
C GLU A 78 -9.95 -9.83 1.22
N PRO A 79 -9.32 -8.68 0.93
CA PRO A 79 -9.23 -7.56 1.88
C PRO A 79 -10.57 -7.08 2.47
N ASP A 80 -11.65 -7.10 1.68
CA ASP A 80 -12.98 -6.71 2.14
C ASP A 80 -13.66 -7.78 2.99
N GLU A 81 -13.41 -9.07 2.70
CA GLU A 81 -13.87 -10.18 3.54
C GLU A 81 -13.11 -10.22 4.87
N ALA A 82 -11.78 -10.00 4.82
CA ALA A 82 -10.92 -9.87 5.97
C ALA A 82 -11.38 -8.72 6.89
N TRP A 83 -11.78 -7.58 6.31
CA TRP A 83 -12.36 -6.48 7.06
C TRP A 83 -13.68 -6.86 7.74
N ALA A 84 -14.58 -7.55 7.04
CA ALA A 84 -15.84 -8.00 7.61
C ALA A 84 -15.65 -9.01 8.77
N ILE A 85 -14.57 -9.81 8.74
CA ILE A 85 -14.18 -10.67 9.86
C ILE A 85 -13.63 -9.81 11.01
N ALA A 86 -12.72 -8.88 10.73
CA ALA A 86 -12.05 -8.07 11.73
C ALA A 86 -13.00 -7.12 12.48
N ILE A 87 -13.94 -6.47 11.79
CA ILE A 87 -14.84 -5.49 12.44
C ILE A 87 -15.71 -6.13 13.53
N ARG A 88 -15.98 -7.44 13.43
CA ARG A 88 -16.71 -8.16 14.49
C ARG A 88 -15.96 -8.19 15.81
N SER A 89 -14.62 -8.13 15.80
CA SER A 89 -13.83 -8.10 17.03
C SER A 89 -13.80 -6.72 17.70
N ALA A 90 -14.46 -5.71 17.12
CA ALA A 90 -14.67 -4.44 17.80
C ALA A 90 -15.61 -4.58 19.01
N ASP A 91 -16.52 -5.57 18.99
CA ASP A 91 -17.30 -5.95 20.16
C ASP A 91 -16.55 -7.04 20.92
N GLU A 92 -16.06 -6.72 22.12
CA GLU A 92 -15.32 -7.66 23.00
C GLU A 92 -16.18 -8.88 23.41
N ARG A 93 -17.50 -8.81 23.27
CA ARG A 93 -18.41 -9.93 23.52
C ARG A 93 -18.34 -10.98 22.40
N GLU A 94 -17.97 -10.57 21.20
CA GLU A 94 -17.93 -11.44 20.04
C GLU A 94 -16.66 -12.29 20.02
N THR A 95 -16.84 -13.57 19.68
CA THR A 95 -15.72 -14.45 19.36
C THR A 95 -15.49 -14.39 17.86
N VAL A 96 -14.24 -14.28 17.43
CA VAL A 96 -13.88 -14.14 16.01
C VAL A 96 -12.84 -15.18 15.65
N VAL A 97 -13.08 -15.92 14.56
CA VAL A 97 -12.06 -16.76 13.92
C VAL A 97 -11.49 -16.01 12.73
N TRP A 98 -10.22 -15.66 12.83
CA TRP A 98 -9.51 -14.84 11.85
C TRP A 98 -8.11 -15.39 11.60
N THR A 99 -7.43 -14.93 10.56
CA THR A 99 -6.02 -15.28 10.37
C THR A 99 -5.10 -14.37 11.16
N GLN A 100 -3.87 -14.80 11.41
CA GLN A 100 -2.86 -13.96 12.05
C GLN A 100 -2.63 -12.65 11.27
N GLU A 101 -2.70 -12.68 9.94
CA GLU A 101 -2.60 -11.48 9.10
C GLU A 101 -3.76 -10.49 9.35
N ILE A 102 -4.97 -11.00 9.57
CA ILE A 102 -6.14 -10.18 9.90
C ILE A 102 -5.95 -9.55 11.28
N ALA A 103 -5.48 -10.31 12.27
CA ALA A 103 -5.22 -9.80 13.62
C ALA A 103 -4.13 -8.71 13.63
N GLU A 104 -3.03 -8.92 12.91
CA GLU A 104 -1.96 -7.92 12.74
C GLU A 104 -2.47 -6.64 12.06
N ALA A 105 -3.28 -6.77 11.01
CA ALA A 105 -3.87 -5.63 10.32
C ALA A 105 -4.89 -4.89 11.20
N TRP A 106 -5.70 -5.63 11.98
CA TRP A 106 -6.66 -5.06 12.92
C TRP A 106 -5.98 -4.26 14.02
N ALA A 107 -4.87 -4.75 14.59
CA ALA A 107 -4.12 -4.03 15.62
C ALA A 107 -3.63 -2.65 15.15
N ILE A 108 -3.37 -2.47 13.85
CA ILE A 108 -2.99 -1.18 13.24
C ILE A 108 -4.20 -0.27 13.04
N ALA A 109 -5.35 -0.84 12.66
CA ALA A 109 -6.57 -0.08 12.33
C ALA A 109 -7.42 0.27 13.56
N SER A 110 -7.39 -0.57 14.60
CA SER A 110 -8.23 -0.45 15.81
C SER A 110 -8.13 0.93 16.49
N PRO A 111 -6.95 1.57 16.65
CA PRO A 111 -6.88 2.90 17.26
C PRO A 111 -7.59 4.02 16.50
N VAL A 112 -7.87 3.83 15.21
CA VAL A 112 -8.56 4.82 14.34
C VAL A 112 -10.06 4.53 14.28
N PHE A 113 -10.48 3.32 14.65
CA PHE A 113 -11.85 2.83 14.49
C PHE A 113 -12.88 3.65 15.27
N ASP A 114 -12.56 4.05 16.50
CA ASP A 114 -13.50 4.75 17.41
C ASP A 114 -13.83 6.20 17.00
N GLY A 115 -13.31 6.69 15.86
CA GLY A 115 -13.60 8.02 15.35
C GLY A 115 -13.77 8.11 13.83
N ASP A 116 -13.19 7.19 13.07
CA ASP A 116 -13.31 7.16 11.61
C ASP A 116 -13.27 5.71 11.09
N GLU A 117 -14.45 5.10 10.94
CA GLU A 117 -14.58 3.74 10.41
C GLU A 117 -14.04 3.63 8.97
N ILE A 118 -14.21 4.66 8.15
CA ILE A 118 -13.75 4.65 6.76
C ILE A 118 -12.22 4.72 6.73
N GLY A 119 -11.62 5.60 7.53
CA GLY A 119 -10.18 5.71 7.73
C GLY A 119 -9.58 4.42 8.28
N ALA A 120 -10.22 3.79 9.28
CA ALA A 120 -9.82 2.51 9.83
C ALA A 120 -9.87 1.39 8.77
N ARG A 121 -10.93 1.33 7.95
CA ARG A 121 -11.03 0.37 6.85
C ARG A 121 -9.91 0.56 5.82
N MET A 122 -9.57 1.80 5.47
CA MET A 122 -8.48 2.09 4.54
C MET A 122 -7.12 1.69 5.12
N ALA A 123 -6.86 2.04 6.38
CA ALA A 123 -5.65 1.63 7.10
C ALA A 123 -5.54 0.10 7.20
N PHE A 124 -6.65 -0.59 7.51
CA PHE A 124 -6.73 -2.04 7.57
C PHE A 124 -6.39 -2.67 6.22
N LYS A 125 -7.07 -2.28 5.13
CA LYS A 125 -6.86 -2.88 3.81
C LYS A 125 -5.43 -2.71 3.33
N ALA A 126 -4.83 -1.52 3.57
CA ALA A 126 -3.45 -1.25 3.24
C ALA A 126 -2.46 -2.11 4.06
N ALA A 127 -2.69 -2.21 5.38
CA ALA A 127 -1.87 -3.05 6.26
C ALA A 127 -1.97 -4.53 5.89
N TYR A 128 -3.19 -5.03 5.71
CA TYR A 128 -3.47 -6.43 5.35
C TYR A 128 -2.79 -6.82 4.04
N ALA A 129 -2.92 -6.00 2.98
CA ALA A 129 -2.27 -6.27 1.70
C ALA A 129 -0.74 -6.39 1.85
N ARG A 130 -0.10 -5.46 2.57
CA ARG A 130 1.35 -5.50 2.83
C ARG A 130 1.77 -6.74 3.63
N ILE A 131 0.99 -7.13 4.65
CA ILE A 131 1.27 -8.31 5.48
C ILE A 131 1.12 -9.60 4.66
N VAL A 132 0.06 -9.70 3.85
CA VAL A 132 -0.18 -10.85 2.97
C VAL A 132 0.93 -10.97 1.93
N ASP A 133 1.34 -9.87 1.30
CA ASP A 133 2.42 -9.88 0.31
C ASP A 133 3.75 -10.30 0.93
N ARG A 134 4.07 -9.80 2.13
CA ARG A 134 5.23 -10.25 2.91
C ARG A 134 5.18 -11.76 3.17
N ASN A 135 4.04 -12.27 3.65
CA ASN A 135 3.87 -13.67 4.02
C ASN A 135 3.90 -14.59 2.79
N ARG A 136 3.36 -14.14 1.66
CA ARG A 136 3.48 -14.82 0.36
C ARG A 136 4.92 -14.88 -0.11
N GLY A 137 5.69 -13.79 0.07
CA GLY A 137 7.11 -13.75 -0.28
C GLY A 137 7.97 -14.80 0.44
N VAL A 138 7.57 -15.20 1.65
CA VAL A 138 8.25 -16.23 2.46
C VAL A 138 7.54 -17.59 2.45
N ASN A 139 6.50 -17.77 1.61
CA ASN A 139 5.69 -18.99 1.54
C ASN A 139 5.08 -19.44 2.88
N LEU A 140 4.74 -18.49 3.76
CA LEU A 140 4.06 -18.82 5.01
C LEU A 140 2.58 -19.11 4.69
N PRO A 141 1.99 -20.25 5.11
CA PRO A 141 0.55 -20.50 4.96
C PRO A 141 -0.27 -19.68 5.97
N PRO A 142 -1.55 -19.35 5.69
CA PRO A 142 -2.38 -18.63 6.65
C PRO A 142 -2.64 -19.47 7.89
N GLN A 143 -2.43 -18.87 9.05
CA GLN A 143 -2.73 -19.49 10.35
C GLN A 143 -4.03 -18.91 10.87
N TRP A 144 -5.04 -19.76 10.98
CA TRP A 144 -6.33 -19.40 11.55
C TRP A 144 -6.29 -19.55 13.07
N VAL A 145 -6.67 -18.50 13.77
CA VAL A 145 -6.68 -18.40 15.23
C VAL A 145 -8.02 -17.90 15.71
N VAL A 146 -8.38 -18.27 16.95
CA VAL A 146 -9.63 -17.84 17.58
C VAL A 146 -9.34 -16.71 18.56
N SER A 147 -9.95 -15.55 18.36
CA SER A 147 -10.01 -14.47 19.35
C SER A 147 -11.20 -14.71 20.27
N GLN A 148 -10.94 -14.87 21.57
CA GLN A 148 -11.93 -15.24 22.57
C GLN A 148 -12.77 -14.02 22.99
N GLY A 149 -14.08 -14.09 22.74
CA GLY A 149 -15.04 -13.12 23.29
C GLY A 149 -15.61 -13.59 24.64
N PHE A 150 -16.20 -12.67 25.40
CA PHE A 150 -16.74 -12.96 26.73
C PHE A 150 -17.97 -13.90 26.74
N ASP A 151 -18.72 -14.00 25.64
CA ASP A 151 -19.96 -14.80 25.56
C ASP A 151 -19.68 -16.30 25.32
N ALA A 152 -20.03 -17.15 26.29
CA ALA A 152 -19.77 -18.58 26.25
C ALA A 152 -20.60 -19.35 25.23
N GLN A 153 -21.84 -18.95 24.97
CA GLN A 153 -22.70 -19.62 23.99
C GLN A 153 -22.25 -19.28 22.57
N ARG A 154 -21.94 -18.01 22.31
CA ARG A 154 -21.44 -17.56 21.00
C ARG A 154 -20.08 -18.16 20.62
N ARG A 155 -19.24 -18.50 21.60
CA ARG A 155 -17.93 -19.16 21.37
C ARG A 155 -18.07 -20.48 20.61
N ILE A 156 -18.99 -21.35 21.05
CA ILE A 156 -19.17 -22.68 20.47
C ILE A 156 -19.69 -22.55 19.03
N GLU A 157 -20.72 -21.73 18.83
CA GLU A 157 -21.34 -21.53 17.51
C GLU A 157 -20.35 -21.00 16.48
N VAL A 158 -19.52 -20.03 16.86
CA VAL A 158 -18.52 -19.43 15.96
C VAL A 158 -17.42 -20.44 15.59
N VAL A 159 -16.95 -21.25 16.54
CA VAL A 159 -15.94 -22.28 16.26
C VAL A 159 -16.51 -23.38 15.37
N GLU A 160 -17.74 -23.83 15.62
CA GLU A 160 -18.40 -24.81 14.75
C GLU A 160 -18.58 -24.30 13.32
N GLN A 161 -18.98 -23.05 13.15
CA GLN A 161 -19.10 -22.43 11.84
C GLN A 161 -17.73 -22.35 11.14
N ALA A 162 -16.67 -22.03 11.87
CA ALA A 162 -15.32 -21.99 11.31
C ALA A 162 -14.81 -23.37 10.86
N VAL A 163 -15.15 -24.44 11.60
CA VAL A 163 -14.85 -25.82 11.20
C VAL A 163 -15.64 -26.21 9.95
N ARG A 164 -16.96 -25.92 9.92
CA ARG A 164 -17.80 -26.18 8.74
C ARG A 164 -17.32 -25.44 7.50
N ALA A 165 -16.80 -24.22 7.67
CA ALA A 165 -16.23 -23.42 6.59
C ALA A 165 -14.80 -23.87 6.19
N GLY A 166 -14.24 -24.90 6.82
CA GLY A 166 -12.87 -25.39 6.55
C GLY A 166 -11.76 -24.42 6.98
N ARG A 167 -12.09 -23.38 7.77
CA ARG A 167 -11.14 -22.37 8.26
C ARG A 167 -10.38 -22.88 9.48
N LEU A 168 -11.00 -23.73 10.29
CA LEU A 168 -10.36 -24.42 11.41
C LEU A 168 -10.37 -25.93 11.19
N GLN A 169 -9.25 -26.60 11.48
CA GLN A 169 -9.24 -28.06 11.51
C GLN A 169 -10.00 -28.56 12.74
N LEU A 170 -10.75 -29.66 12.59
CA LEU A 170 -11.54 -30.25 13.66
C LEU A 170 -10.70 -30.56 14.90
N ALA A 171 -9.47 -31.08 14.73
CA ALA A 171 -8.55 -31.35 15.83
C ALA A 171 -8.14 -30.08 16.59
N HIS A 172 -7.91 -28.98 15.87
CA HIS A 172 -7.60 -27.69 16.49
C HIS A 172 -8.82 -27.12 17.22
N ALA A 173 -10.01 -27.25 16.64
CA ALA A 173 -11.26 -26.84 17.29
C ALA A 173 -11.51 -27.66 18.57
N GLN A 174 -11.31 -28.97 18.54
CA GLN A 174 -11.47 -29.84 19.71
C GLN A 174 -10.46 -29.53 20.84
N ALA A 175 -9.26 -29.08 20.50
CA ALA A 175 -8.27 -28.64 21.50
C ALA A 175 -8.61 -27.27 22.08
N VAL A 176 -9.16 -26.36 21.28
CA VAL A 176 -9.45 -24.97 21.68
C VAL A 176 -10.81 -24.87 22.39
N VAL A 177 -11.83 -25.63 21.99
CA VAL A 177 -13.17 -25.60 22.60
C VAL A 177 -13.15 -25.78 24.12
N PRO A 178 -12.46 -26.76 24.72
CA PRO A 178 -12.36 -26.90 26.18
C PRO A 178 -11.76 -25.67 26.88
N LEU A 179 -10.78 -25.01 26.25
CA LEU A 179 -10.16 -23.76 26.75
C LEU A 179 -11.08 -22.54 26.58
N LEU A 180 -12.06 -22.64 25.67
CA LEU A 180 -13.11 -21.64 25.48
C LEU A 180 -14.34 -21.91 26.36
N THR A 181 -14.60 -23.16 26.74
CA THR A 181 -15.77 -23.57 27.53
C THR A 181 -15.46 -23.76 29.00
N SER A 182 -14.19 -23.73 29.43
CA SER A 182 -13.89 -23.51 30.83
C SER A 182 -14.68 -22.28 31.24
N GLU A 183 -15.61 -22.45 32.18
CA GLU A 183 -16.16 -21.33 32.92
C GLU A 183 -14.96 -20.45 33.21
N SER A 184 -14.97 -19.22 32.71
CA SER A 184 -14.13 -18.18 33.30
C SER A 184 -14.25 -18.43 34.79
N ASP A 185 -13.12 -18.68 35.49
CA ASP A 185 -13.10 -18.81 36.95
C ASP A 185 -14.23 -17.94 37.47
N PRO A 186 -15.24 -18.50 38.18
CA PRO A 186 -16.46 -17.78 38.52
C PRO A 186 -15.97 -16.43 38.99
N ALA A 187 -16.30 -15.38 38.21
CA ALA A 187 -15.65 -14.07 38.31
C ALA A 187 -15.45 -13.86 39.80
N PRO A 188 -14.19 -13.73 40.30
CA PRO A 188 -13.95 -13.77 41.74
C PRO A 188 -15.01 -12.87 42.33
N THR A 189 -15.65 -13.29 43.43
CA THR A 189 -16.71 -12.53 44.09
C THR A 189 -16.12 -11.22 44.57
N VAL A 190 -15.87 -10.35 43.60
CA VAL A 190 -15.24 -9.07 43.71
C VAL A 190 -16.43 -8.23 44.02
N ASP A 191 -16.51 -7.82 45.27
CA ASP A 191 -17.38 -6.76 45.70
C ASP A 191 -17.14 -5.56 44.75
N VAL A 192 -18.03 -5.43 43.77
CA VAL A 192 -17.96 -4.44 42.70
C VAL A 192 -17.96 -3.05 43.30
N GLU A 193 -18.64 -2.87 44.44
CA GLU A 193 -18.69 -1.63 45.20
C GLU A 193 -17.32 -1.31 45.81
N ALA A 194 -16.69 -2.28 46.47
CA ALA A 194 -15.38 -2.11 47.09
C ALA A 194 -14.26 -1.89 46.06
N ASN A 195 -14.30 -2.60 44.93
CA ASN A 195 -13.31 -2.43 43.87
C ASN A 195 -13.52 -1.12 43.10
N LEU A 196 -14.76 -0.72 42.84
CA LEU A 196 -15.06 0.59 42.23
C LEU A 196 -14.64 1.73 43.17
N ALA A 197 -14.83 1.59 44.48
CA ALA A 197 -14.34 2.56 45.47
C ALA A 197 -12.81 2.64 45.48
N ARG A 198 -12.11 1.49 45.42
CA ARG A 198 -10.65 1.42 45.35
C ARG A 198 -10.09 2.05 44.07
N LEU A 199 -10.73 1.79 42.93
CA LEU A 199 -10.37 2.39 41.64
C LEU A 199 -10.65 3.90 41.63
N LYS A 200 -11.79 4.36 42.17
CA LYS A 200 -12.08 5.79 42.33
C LYS A 200 -11.05 6.49 43.22
N ALA A 201 -10.59 5.84 44.30
CA ALA A 201 -9.56 6.38 45.18
C ALA A 201 -8.18 6.47 44.50
N MET A 202 -7.81 5.49 43.66
CA MET A 202 -6.59 5.55 42.86
C MET A 202 -6.65 6.62 41.76
N VAL A 203 -7.78 6.74 41.07
CA VAL A 203 -7.98 7.71 39.97
C VAL A 203 -8.07 9.16 40.48
N ALA A 204 -8.58 9.37 41.69
CA ALA A 204 -8.62 10.69 42.33
C ALA A 204 -7.22 11.32 42.48
N GLY A 205 -6.17 10.50 42.65
CA GLY A 205 -4.78 10.98 42.70
C GLY A 205 -4.17 11.28 41.32
N ILE A 206 -4.55 10.50 40.30
CA ILE A 206 -3.95 10.53 38.96
C ILE A 206 -4.34 11.81 38.20
N GLY A 207 -5.58 12.29 38.34
CA GLY A 207 -6.03 13.52 37.67
C GLY A 207 -5.19 14.75 38.02
N SER A 208 -4.72 14.86 39.26
CA SER A 208 -3.88 15.98 39.72
C SER A 208 -2.43 15.88 39.23
N ALA A 209 -1.90 14.66 39.10
CA ALA A 209 -0.54 14.42 38.61
C ALA A 209 -0.45 14.58 37.08
N GLN A 210 -1.46 14.09 36.36
CA GLN A 210 -1.53 14.17 34.90
C GLN A 210 -1.81 15.61 34.43
N ALA A 211 -2.62 16.39 35.16
CA ALA A 211 -2.81 17.82 34.91
C ALA A 211 -1.51 18.63 35.10
N ARG A 212 -0.72 18.34 36.14
CA ARG A 212 0.59 18.97 36.37
C ARG A 212 1.59 18.63 35.26
N ALA A 213 1.67 17.37 34.86
CA ALA A 213 2.55 16.93 33.77
C ALA A 213 2.16 17.54 32.41
N SER A 214 0.85 17.69 32.13
CA SER A 214 0.36 18.34 30.91
C SER A 214 0.71 19.83 30.87
N LEU A 215 0.61 20.53 31.99
CA LEU A 215 1.01 21.94 32.11
C LEU A 215 2.50 22.12 31.88
N GLU A 216 3.36 21.30 32.51
CA GLU A 216 4.81 21.34 32.30
C GLU A 216 5.19 21.06 30.85
N LYS A 217 4.54 20.08 30.20
CA LYS A 217 4.79 19.76 28.78
C LYS A 217 4.39 20.91 27.87
N SER A 218 3.27 21.59 28.16
CA SER A 218 2.80 22.74 27.40
C SER A 218 3.71 23.97 27.57
N ALA A 219 4.29 24.17 28.75
CA ALA A 219 5.26 25.23 29.00
C ALA A 219 6.56 24.99 28.22
N ARG A 220 7.11 23.76 28.27
CA ARG A 220 8.31 23.38 27.49
C ARG A 220 8.10 23.51 25.98
N ALA A 221 6.89 23.19 25.51
CA ALA A 221 6.56 23.33 24.09
C ALA A 221 6.53 24.81 23.64
N ARG A 222 6.07 25.72 24.50
CA ARG A 222 6.10 27.17 24.24
C ARG A 222 7.52 27.72 24.18
N GLU A 223 8.35 27.37 25.16
CA GLU A 223 9.78 27.76 25.19
C GLU A 223 10.53 27.24 23.94
N ALA A 224 10.29 25.99 23.54
CA ALA A 224 10.89 25.43 22.33
C ALA A 224 10.42 26.14 21.04
N ALA A 225 9.16 26.54 20.98
CA ALA A 225 8.61 27.29 19.84
C ALA A 225 9.20 28.71 19.76
N GLU A 226 9.38 29.38 20.90
CA GLU A 226 10.03 30.69 20.99
C GLU A 226 11.50 30.62 20.57
N GLY A 227 12.25 29.62 21.07
CA GLY A 227 13.64 29.38 20.66
C GLY A 227 13.78 29.09 19.17
N LEU A 228 12.85 28.33 18.58
CA LEU A 228 12.83 28.09 17.13
C LEU A 228 12.52 29.37 16.33
N ALA A 229 11.60 30.20 16.81
CA ALA A 229 11.26 31.48 16.17
C ALA A 229 12.42 32.47 16.22
N GLU A 230 13.20 32.47 17.31
CA GLU A 230 14.41 33.28 17.45
C GLU A 230 15.55 32.75 16.57
N ALA A 231 15.76 31.43 16.51
CA ALA A 231 16.75 30.83 15.61
C ALA A 231 16.45 31.12 14.12
N LYS A 232 15.17 31.14 13.74
CA LYS A 232 14.72 31.53 12.39
C LYS A 232 15.01 33.00 12.11
N ARG A 233 14.70 33.90 13.04
CA ARG A 233 15.02 35.34 12.90
C ARG A 233 16.52 35.56 12.74
N ALA A 234 17.34 34.95 13.60
CA ALA A 234 18.80 35.03 13.50
C ALA A 234 19.34 34.45 12.18
N ALA A 235 18.70 33.41 11.61
CA ALA A 235 19.08 32.88 10.31
C ALA A 235 18.74 33.84 9.16
N VAL A 236 17.57 34.49 9.22
CA VAL A 236 17.17 35.53 8.26
C VAL A 236 18.14 36.70 8.30
N ASP A 237 18.51 37.17 9.50
CA ASP A 237 19.45 38.29 9.67
C ASP A 237 20.85 37.93 9.13
N ARG A 238 21.33 36.70 9.35
CA ARG A 238 22.59 36.21 8.75
C ARG A 238 22.55 36.20 7.23
N VAL A 239 21.43 35.77 6.64
CA VAL A 239 21.26 35.75 5.18
C VAL A 239 21.17 37.16 4.63
N ALA A 240 20.46 38.07 5.30
CA ALA A 240 20.41 39.48 4.93
C ALA A 240 21.81 40.12 4.95
N GLY A 241 22.60 39.89 6.01
CA GLY A 241 23.99 40.39 6.09
C GLY A 241 24.91 39.83 4.98
N LEU A 242 24.71 38.59 4.55
CA LEU A 242 25.45 38.02 3.41
C LEU A 242 25.02 38.62 2.07
N ILE A 243 23.74 38.94 1.90
CA ILE A 243 23.21 39.62 0.71
C ILE A 243 23.73 41.06 0.64
N ASP A 244 23.76 41.77 1.77
CA ASP A 244 24.28 43.13 1.86
C ASP A 244 25.80 43.17 1.63
N ALA A 245 26.56 42.21 2.20
CA ALA A 245 27.98 42.06 1.90
C ALA A 245 28.26 41.74 0.42
N ALA A 246 27.39 40.95 -0.23
CA ALA A 246 27.48 40.72 -1.67
C ALA A 246 27.13 41.97 -2.50
N ALA A 247 26.27 42.86 -1.99
CA ALA A 247 25.94 44.12 -2.63
C ALA A 247 27.09 45.14 -2.54
N ASP A 248 27.78 45.23 -1.40
CA ASP A 248 28.92 46.13 -1.19
C ASP A 248 30.16 45.74 -2.03
N HIS A 249 30.33 44.45 -2.34
CA HIS A 249 31.39 43.98 -3.23
C HIS A 249 31.05 44.08 -4.73
N GLY A 250 29.93 44.71 -5.10
CA GLY A 250 29.55 44.96 -6.52
C GLY A 250 29.24 43.70 -7.34
N VAL A 251 29.33 42.51 -6.75
CA VAL A 251 29.01 41.23 -7.40
C VAL A 251 27.59 40.86 -7.03
N ARG A 252 26.61 41.44 -7.72
CA ARG A 252 25.29 40.83 -7.81
C ARG A 252 25.44 39.52 -8.58
N PRO A 253 25.14 38.34 -8.01
CA PRO A 253 25.10 37.12 -8.80
C PRO A 253 23.98 37.27 -9.83
N SER A 254 24.33 37.55 -11.08
CA SER A 254 23.32 37.62 -12.14
C SER A 254 22.84 36.20 -12.41
N LEU A 255 21.52 36.00 -12.45
CA LEU A 255 20.90 34.72 -12.81
C LEU A 255 21.37 34.22 -14.20
N ALA A 256 22.01 35.07 -15.02
CA ALA A 256 22.59 34.70 -16.30
C ALA A 256 23.73 33.67 -16.18
N GLN A 257 24.43 33.60 -15.03
CA GLN A 257 25.53 32.64 -14.86
C GLN A 257 25.04 31.18 -14.82
N TRP A 258 23.74 30.95 -14.57
CA TRP A 258 23.12 29.64 -14.41
C TRP A 258 22.13 29.29 -15.53
N ARG A 259 22.17 29.99 -16.67
CA ARG A 259 21.31 29.72 -17.84
C ARG A 259 22.08 28.88 -18.85
N PHE A 260 21.48 27.77 -19.29
CA PHE A 260 22.08 26.84 -20.25
C PHE A 260 21.19 26.70 -21.49
N CYS A 261 21.82 26.44 -22.64
CA CYS A 261 21.10 26.28 -23.89
C CYS A 261 20.20 25.04 -23.86
N CYS A 262 18.89 25.24 -24.04
CA CYS A 262 17.91 24.15 -24.04
C CYS A 262 18.12 23.13 -25.18
N MET A 263 18.73 23.55 -26.30
CA MET A 263 19.00 22.66 -27.44
C MET A 263 20.25 21.79 -27.21
N CYS A 264 21.30 22.36 -26.62
CA CYS A 264 22.48 21.58 -26.21
C CYS A 264 22.10 20.56 -25.13
N GLU A 265 21.28 20.95 -24.15
CA GLU A 265 20.85 20.05 -23.08
C GLU A 265 20.05 18.86 -23.61
N LYS A 266 19.21 19.05 -24.63
CA LYS A 266 18.50 17.94 -25.29
C LYS A 266 19.41 16.97 -26.02
N GLN A 267 20.59 17.42 -26.44
CA GLN A 267 21.61 16.60 -27.09
C GLN A 267 22.62 16.00 -26.09
N GLY A 268 22.44 16.27 -24.78
CA GLY A 268 23.28 15.74 -23.70
C GLY A 268 24.51 16.59 -23.34
N PHE A 269 24.62 17.80 -23.89
CA PHE A 269 25.73 18.72 -23.61
C PHE A 269 25.26 19.97 -22.85
N ARG A 270 26.12 20.54 -22.00
CA ARG A 270 25.82 21.79 -21.29
C ARG A 270 26.68 22.92 -21.80
N GLU A 271 26.02 23.88 -22.43
CA GLU A 271 26.64 25.10 -22.93
C GLU A 271 25.88 26.32 -22.40
N GLN A 272 26.61 27.36 -22.02
CA GLN A 272 26.03 28.54 -21.38
C GLN A 272 25.16 29.31 -22.38
N ALA A 273 23.96 29.69 -21.96
CA ALA A 273 23.06 30.46 -22.81
C ALA A 273 23.56 31.90 -22.92
N THR A 274 23.63 32.39 -24.15
CA THR A 274 24.01 33.78 -24.46
C THR A 274 22.81 34.66 -24.75
N CYS A 275 21.64 34.07 -25.02
CA CYS A 275 20.39 34.81 -25.22
C CYS A 275 19.14 34.01 -24.83
N SER A 276 18.04 34.74 -24.63
CA SER A 276 16.73 34.21 -24.25
C SER A 276 15.67 34.74 -25.20
N ILE A 277 14.93 33.86 -25.87
CA ILE A 277 13.85 34.24 -26.80
C ILE A 277 12.58 33.49 -26.40
N ASN A 278 11.49 34.22 -26.14
CA ASN A 278 10.20 33.66 -25.71
C ASN A 278 10.29 32.69 -24.51
N GLY A 279 11.20 32.97 -23.57
CA GLY A 279 11.40 32.16 -22.37
C GLY A 279 12.24 30.89 -22.56
N ALA A 280 12.80 30.66 -23.75
CA ALA A 280 13.76 29.59 -24.01
C ALA A 280 15.18 30.15 -24.16
N ASP A 281 16.15 29.41 -23.62
CA ASP A 281 17.56 29.79 -23.55
C ASP A 281 18.38 29.13 -24.66
N PHE A 282 19.18 29.94 -25.37
CA PHE A 282 19.97 29.51 -26.53
C PHE A 282 21.43 29.96 -26.40
N CYS A 283 22.36 29.09 -26.82
CA CYS A 283 23.73 29.49 -27.11
C CYS A 283 23.79 30.20 -28.48
N GLU A 284 24.97 30.69 -28.84
CA GLU A 284 25.17 31.47 -30.06
C GLU A 284 24.87 30.65 -31.34
N ASP A 285 25.27 29.38 -31.36
CA ASP A 285 25.07 28.45 -32.48
C ASP A 285 23.60 28.06 -32.68
N HIS A 286 22.82 28.00 -31.60
CA HIS A 286 21.41 27.61 -31.62
C HIS A 286 20.45 28.80 -31.67
N ARG A 287 20.95 30.01 -31.91
CA ARG A 287 20.14 31.23 -31.93
C ARG A 287 19.17 31.23 -33.12
N PRO A 288 17.84 31.25 -32.89
CA PRO A 288 16.86 31.33 -33.97
C PRO A 288 16.97 32.65 -34.76
N ALA A 289 16.91 32.57 -36.08
CA ALA A 289 16.87 33.77 -36.93
C ALA A 289 15.63 34.64 -36.65
N PRO A 290 15.74 35.98 -36.65
CA PRO A 290 14.61 36.86 -36.37
C PRO A 290 13.53 36.69 -37.44
N LYS A 291 12.29 36.39 -37.03
CA LYS A 291 11.13 36.39 -37.92
C LYS A 291 10.83 37.83 -38.36
N ALA A 292 10.76 38.07 -39.68
CA ALA A 292 10.37 39.37 -40.24
C ALA A 292 8.95 39.78 -39.79
N PRO A 293 8.68 41.08 -39.56
CA PRO A 293 7.38 41.54 -39.07
C PRO A 293 6.29 41.34 -40.12
N ARG A 294 5.17 40.70 -39.71
CA ARG A 294 3.95 40.58 -40.54
C ARG A 294 3.36 41.97 -40.78
N ARG A 295 3.24 42.39 -42.05
CA ARG A 295 2.53 43.63 -42.43
C ARG A 295 1.06 43.54 -41.99
N ALA A 296 0.61 44.51 -41.19
CA ALA A 296 -0.79 44.67 -40.82
C ALA A 296 -1.61 45.08 -42.05
N GLY A 297 -2.66 44.33 -42.37
CA GLY A 297 -3.62 44.66 -43.42
C GLY A 297 -4.45 45.89 -43.06
N ALA A 298 -4.52 46.84 -43.99
CA ALA A 298 -5.37 48.02 -43.89
C ALA A 298 -6.85 47.62 -44.04
N ASN A 299 -7.65 47.85 -43.01
CA ASN A 299 -9.11 47.78 -43.11
C ASN A 299 -9.65 49.19 -43.41
N ARG A 300 -10.10 49.40 -44.65
CA ARG A 300 -10.92 50.56 -45.05
C ARG A 300 -12.32 50.36 -44.48
N GLY A 301 -12.71 51.20 -43.51
CA GLY A 301 -14.11 51.45 -43.21
C GLY A 301 -14.65 52.49 -44.19
N GLU A 302 -15.47 52.06 -45.15
CA GLU A 302 -16.33 52.96 -45.92
C GLU A 302 -17.67 53.11 -45.21
N VAL A 303 -17.98 54.37 -44.93
CA VAL A 303 -19.23 54.94 -44.47
C VAL A 303 -20.28 54.80 -45.58
N ARG A 304 -21.49 54.33 -45.26
CA ARG A 304 -22.70 54.80 -45.93
C ARG A 304 -23.88 54.84 -44.97
N ALA A 305 -24.55 55.99 -45.03
CA ALA A 305 -25.81 56.35 -44.42
C ALA A 305 -26.98 55.50 -44.97
#